data_AF-A0A099UCJ4-F1
#
_entry.id   AF-A0A099UCJ4-F1
#
_cell.length_a   1.000
_cell.length_b   1.000
_cell.length_c   1.000
_cell.angle_alpha   90.00
_cell.angle_beta   90.00
_cell.angle_gamma   90.00
#
_symmetry.space_group_name_H-M   'P 1'
#
loop_
_entity.id
_entity.type
_entity.pdbx_description
1 polymer ?
#
loop_
_entity_poly.entity_id
_entity_poly.type
_entity_poly.pdbx_seq_one_letter_code
_entity_poly.pdbx_strand_id
1 'polypeptide(L)'
;MDTQLISIDDVQKALAQNDEEQLKVLVEKTTENIFSNIVRITEKIEKSKQLVKDAENAKGNFLGFGKTAKRTELNTKAISQQNEALVEINVLIKESVTLTCCSIFFAKSMIETMSVMMVGGFKDVDGNTTILSDEQQKHAQVILQQAKNFVEHQTEYEARQEKQEIDIKTLQGDMREKDSLDEQQSQDISQNRENILKNQQVINQNRELIAQNKEALEALKAKNNSLATIVSIVALIISGASIALHFI
;
A
#
# COMPACT_ATOMS: atom_id res chain seq x y z
N MET A 1 7.64 -21.77 -38.51
CA MET A 1 6.53 -20.99 -39.09
C MET A 1 5.83 -20.36 -37.90
N ASP A 2 6.01 -19.05 -37.78
CA ASP A 2 5.95 -18.33 -36.51
C ASP A 2 4.52 -18.19 -35.98
N THR A 3 4.36 -18.53 -34.71
CA THR A 3 3.20 -18.23 -33.89
C THR A 3 3.25 -16.73 -33.54
N GLN A 4 3.06 -15.83 -34.52
CA GLN A 4 3.16 -14.40 -34.26
C GLN A 4 1.86 -13.88 -33.64
N LEU A 5 1.87 -13.83 -32.31
CA LEU A 5 1.01 -12.91 -31.57
C LEU A 5 1.37 -11.47 -31.93
N ILE A 6 0.41 -10.56 -31.74
CA ILE A 6 0.67 -9.12 -31.81
C ILE A 6 1.73 -8.78 -30.74
N SER A 7 2.68 -7.90 -31.07
CA SER A 7 3.73 -7.54 -30.12
C SER A 7 3.19 -6.69 -28.97
N ILE A 8 3.83 -6.78 -27.80
CA ILE A 8 3.48 -5.94 -26.65
C ILE A 8 3.63 -4.46 -27.00
N ASP A 9 4.67 -4.09 -27.74
CA ASP A 9 4.92 -2.72 -28.18
C ASP A 9 3.78 -2.19 -29.06
N ASP A 10 3.23 -3.03 -29.95
CA ASP A 10 2.08 -2.66 -30.77
C ASP A 10 0.82 -2.46 -29.93
N VAL A 11 0.58 -3.30 -28.92
CA VAL A 11 -0.55 -3.13 -28.00
C VAL A 11 -0.38 -1.88 -27.16
N GLN A 12 0.82 -1.62 -26.63
CA GLN A 12 1.10 -0.40 -25.86
C GLN A 12 0.93 0.86 -26.70
N LYS A 13 1.39 0.84 -27.95
CA LYS A 13 1.19 1.94 -28.90
C LYS A 13 -0.30 2.15 -29.18
N ALA A 14 -1.06 1.08 -29.41
CA ALA A 14 -2.49 1.16 -29.62
C ALA A 14 -3.22 1.74 -28.39
N LEU A 15 -2.87 1.30 -27.19
CA LEU A 15 -3.43 1.82 -25.93
C LEU A 15 -3.21 3.33 -25.76
N ALA A 16 -2.12 3.88 -26.31
CA ALA A 16 -1.81 5.30 -26.23
C ALA A 16 -2.47 6.15 -27.33
N GLN A 17 -2.88 5.54 -28.45
CA GLN A 17 -3.24 6.27 -29.68
C GLN A 17 -4.68 6.06 -30.13
N ASN A 18 -5.33 5.00 -29.64
CA ASN A 18 -6.64 4.58 -30.13
C ASN A 18 -7.75 4.93 -29.14
N ASP A 19 -8.96 5.10 -29.67
CA ASP A 19 -10.18 5.18 -28.86
C ASP A 19 -10.64 3.80 -28.37
N GLU A 20 -11.66 3.79 -27.51
CA GLU A 20 -12.18 2.56 -26.90
C GLU A 20 -12.68 1.54 -27.93
N GLU A 21 -13.26 1.99 -29.03
CA GLU A 21 -13.84 1.11 -30.05
C GLU A 21 -12.74 0.41 -30.85
N GLN A 22 -11.72 1.16 -31.24
CA GLN A 22 -10.53 0.61 -31.89
C GLN A 22 -9.78 -0.38 -30.97
N LEU A 23 -9.78 -0.14 -29.66
CA LEU A 23 -9.20 -1.07 -28.69
C LEU A 23 -10.02 -2.35 -28.54
N LYS A 24 -11.35 -2.29 -28.61
CA LYS A 24 -12.21 -3.49 -28.64
C LYS A 24 -11.90 -4.38 -29.84
N VAL A 25 -11.78 -3.79 -31.03
CA VAL A 25 -11.41 -4.53 -32.26
C VAL A 25 -10.03 -5.19 -32.11
N LEU A 26 -9.07 -4.50 -31.50
CA LEU A 26 -7.75 -5.07 -31.23
C LEU A 26 -7.82 -6.26 -30.27
N VAL A 27 -8.60 -6.15 -29.19
CA VAL A 27 -8.81 -7.21 -28.18
C VAL A 27 -9.48 -8.43 -28.81
N GLU A 28 -10.51 -8.24 -29.63
CA GLU A 28 -11.18 -9.31 -30.37
C GLU A 28 -10.19 -10.05 -31.27
N LYS A 29 -9.49 -9.31 -32.14
CA LYS A 29 -8.50 -9.90 -33.05
C LYS A 29 -7.37 -10.62 -32.32
N THR A 30 -6.93 -10.07 -31.19
CA THR A 30 -5.90 -10.69 -30.35
C THR A 30 -6.41 -12.01 -29.77
N THR A 31 -7.65 -12.02 -29.27
CA THR A 31 -8.31 -13.22 -28.72
C THR A 31 -8.47 -14.29 -29.79
N GLU A 32 -8.96 -13.93 -30.98
CA GLU A 32 -9.09 -14.84 -32.12
C GLU A 32 -7.75 -15.47 -32.53
N ASN A 33 -6.66 -14.68 -32.53
CA ASN A 33 -5.33 -15.17 -32.85
C ASN A 33 -4.82 -16.17 -31.79
N ILE A 34 -5.01 -15.86 -30.50
CA ILE A 34 -4.66 -16.77 -29.41
C ILE A 34 -5.42 -18.10 -29.55
N PHE A 35 -6.75 -18.04 -29.73
CA PHE A 35 -7.58 -19.25 -29.83
C PHE A 35 -7.27 -20.06 -31.10
N SER A 36 -7.07 -19.41 -32.24
CA SER A 36 -6.63 -20.07 -33.47
C SER A 36 -5.32 -20.82 -33.28
N ASN A 37 -4.35 -20.22 -32.57
CA ASN A 37 -3.08 -20.88 -32.28
C ASN A 37 -3.21 -22.04 -31.29
N ILE A 38 -4.04 -21.91 -30.25
CA ILE A 38 -4.36 -23.03 -29.36
C ILE A 38 -4.93 -24.19 -30.18
N VAL A 39 -5.93 -23.94 -31.02
CA VAL A 39 -6.55 -24.96 -31.87
C VAL A 39 -5.50 -25.66 -32.74
N ARG A 40 -4.72 -24.86 -33.50
CA ARG A 40 -3.68 -25.37 -34.42
C ARG A 40 -2.65 -26.25 -33.70
N ILE A 41 -2.15 -25.82 -32.54
CA ILE A 41 -1.11 -26.55 -31.82
C ILE A 41 -1.69 -27.82 -31.18
N THR A 42 -2.87 -27.75 -30.57
CA THR A 42 -3.52 -28.94 -29.99
C THR A 42 -3.89 -29.97 -31.06
N GLU A 43 -4.25 -29.56 -32.27
CA GLU A 43 -4.45 -30.48 -33.39
C GLU A 43 -3.16 -31.21 -33.81
N LYS A 44 -1.98 -30.57 -33.71
CA LYS A 44 -0.70 -31.27 -33.93
C LYS A 44 -0.54 -32.40 -32.91
N ILE A 45 -0.86 -32.14 -31.64
CA ILE A 45 -0.80 -33.14 -30.57
C ILE A 45 -1.74 -34.31 -30.87
N GLU A 46 -2.97 -34.03 -31.32
CA GLU A 46 -3.95 -35.08 -31.64
C GLU A 46 -3.53 -35.90 -32.87
N LYS A 47 -3.00 -35.25 -33.92
CA LYS A 47 -2.40 -35.93 -35.08
C LYS A 47 -1.23 -36.83 -34.66
N SER A 48 -0.40 -36.40 -33.70
CA SER A 48 0.68 -37.24 -33.15
C SER A 48 0.14 -38.46 -32.41
N LYS A 49 -0.94 -38.34 -31.64
CA LYS A 49 -1.60 -39.51 -31.01
C LYS A 49 -2.14 -40.48 -32.06
N GLN A 50 -2.65 -39.98 -33.18
CA GLN A 50 -3.10 -40.84 -34.27
C GLN A 50 -1.93 -41.60 -34.92
N LEU A 51 -0.77 -40.96 -35.10
CA LEU A 51 0.43 -41.65 -35.59
C LEU A 51 0.87 -42.80 -34.69
N VAL A 52 0.71 -42.68 -33.36
CA VAL A 52 0.96 -43.79 -32.42
C VAL A 52 -0.02 -44.94 -32.65
N LYS A 53 -1.31 -44.65 -32.79
CA LYS A 53 -2.33 -45.68 -33.11
C LYS A 53 -2.03 -46.37 -34.45
N ASP A 54 -1.58 -45.62 -35.45
CA ASP A 54 -1.20 -46.17 -36.76
C ASP A 54 0.07 -47.03 -36.65
N ALA A 55 1.02 -46.67 -35.77
CA ALA A 55 2.21 -47.46 -35.48
C ALA A 55 1.86 -48.82 -34.83
N GLU A 56 0.88 -48.83 -33.92
CA GLU A 56 0.37 -50.06 -33.29
C GLU A 56 -0.30 -50.99 -34.30
N ASN A 57 -1.00 -50.42 -35.28
CA ASN A 57 -1.70 -51.13 -36.34
C ASN A 57 -0.84 -51.42 -37.59
N ALA A 58 0.45 -51.05 -37.58
CA ALA A 58 1.33 -51.21 -38.72
C ALA A 58 1.45 -52.70 -39.11
N LYS A 59 1.07 -53.03 -40.35
CA LYS A 59 1.28 -54.35 -40.96
C LYS A 59 2.61 -54.36 -41.72
N GLY A 60 3.34 -55.47 -41.65
CA GLY A 60 4.51 -55.72 -42.50
C GLY A 60 4.10 -56.16 -43.91
N ASN A 61 5.09 -56.40 -44.79
CA ASN A 61 4.82 -57.03 -46.09
C ASN A 61 4.34 -58.50 -45.91
N PHE A 62 3.97 -59.19 -47.00
CA PHE A 62 3.41 -60.56 -47.01
C PHE A 62 4.21 -61.60 -46.17
N LEU A 63 5.49 -61.34 -45.88
CA LEU A 63 6.38 -62.17 -45.05
C LEU A 63 6.69 -61.59 -43.66
N GLY A 64 6.01 -60.53 -43.20
CA GLY A 64 6.20 -59.91 -41.88
C GLY A 64 7.43 -58.99 -41.74
N PHE A 65 8.31 -58.93 -42.74
CA PHE A 65 9.47 -58.03 -42.75
C PHE A 65 9.04 -56.55 -42.80
N GLY A 66 9.77 -55.70 -42.07
CA GLY A 66 9.60 -54.23 -42.06
C GLY A 66 8.60 -53.68 -41.04
N LYS A 67 7.79 -54.53 -40.38
CA LYS A 67 6.80 -54.09 -39.37
C LYS A 67 7.43 -53.30 -38.23
N THR A 68 8.53 -53.81 -37.66
CA THR A 68 9.23 -53.17 -36.53
C THR A 68 9.83 -51.83 -36.92
N ALA A 69 10.48 -51.74 -38.09
CA ALA A 69 11.07 -50.49 -38.56
C ALA A 69 10.01 -49.41 -38.77
N LYS A 70 8.89 -49.74 -39.42
CA LYS A 70 7.77 -48.81 -39.66
C LYS A 70 7.11 -48.37 -38.35
N ARG A 71 6.94 -49.28 -37.38
CA ARG A 71 6.43 -48.95 -36.05
C ARG A 71 7.37 -47.99 -35.30
N THR A 72 8.66 -48.27 -35.30
CA THR A 72 9.67 -47.40 -34.67
C THR A 72 9.69 -46.02 -35.31
N GLU A 73 9.65 -45.93 -36.63
CA GLU A 73 9.62 -44.66 -37.37
C GLU A 73 8.40 -43.81 -37.00
N LEU A 74 7.20 -44.40 -37.05
CA LEU A 74 5.96 -43.71 -36.71
C LEU A 74 5.94 -43.26 -35.24
N ASN A 75 6.43 -44.09 -34.32
CA ASN A 75 6.54 -43.74 -32.91
C ASN A 75 7.53 -42.59 -32.67
N THR A 76 8.71 -42.63 -33.28
CA THR A 76 9.70 -41.55 -33.16
C THR A 76 9.14 -40.23 -33.69
N LYS A 77 8.46 -40.27 -34.84
CA LYS A 77 7.83 -39.09 -35.44
C LYS A 77 6.71 -38.54 -34.53
N ALA A 78 5.88 -39.43 -33.98
CA ALA A 78 4.81 -39.04 -33.07
C ALA A 78 5.35 -38.38 -31.79
N ILE A 79 6.38 -38.96 -31.17
CA ILE A 79 7.01 -38.42 -29.96
C ILE A 79 7.65 -37.07 -30.24
N SER A 80 8.39 -36.93 -31.36
CA SER A 80 9.01 -35.64 -31.73
C SER A 80 7.96 -34.56 -31.92
N GLN A 81 6.92 -34.83 -32.71
CA GLN A 81 5.85 -33.86 -32.99
C GLN A 81 5.05 -33.49 -31.74
N GLN A 82 4.79 -34.46 -30.86
CA GLN A 82 4.11 -34.20 -29.59
C GLN A 82 4.96 -33.30 -28.69
N ASN A 83 6.26 -33.59 -28.54
CA ASN A 83 7.15 -32.78 -27.72
C ASN A 83 7.29 -31.36 -28.26
N GLU A 84 7.45 -31.20 -29.57
CA GLU A 84 7.49 -29.89 -30.22
C GLU A 84 6.20 -29.10 -29.98
N ALA A 85 5.04 -29.72 -30.17
CA ALA A 85 3.75 -29.07 -29.94
C ALA A 85 3.52 -28.71 -28.46
N LEU A 86 3.99 -29.53 -27.52
CA LEU A 86 3.94 -29.23 -26.09
C LEU A 86 4.85 -28.06 -25.71
N VAL A 87 5.99 -27.89 -26.38
CA VAL A 87 6.82 -26.68 -26.19
C VAL A 87 6.12 -25.47 -26.79
N GLU A 88 5.59 -25.58 -28.01
CA GLU A 88 4.86 -24.50 -28.69
C GLU A 88 3.67 -24.00 -27.85
N ILE A 89 2.86 -24.89 -27.26
CA ILE A 89 1.69 -24.47 -26.46
C ILE A 89 2.10 -23.75 -25.17
N ASN A 90 3.18 -24.18 -24.51
CA ASN A 90 3.68 -23.53 -23.31
C ASN A 90 4.23 -22.13 -23.60
N VAL A 91 4.93 -21.97 -24.73
CA VAL A 91 5.39 -20.66 -25.21
C VAL A 91 4.20 -19.76 -25.51
N LEU A 92 3.20 -20.26 -26.26
CA LEU A 92 1.99 -19.51 -26.58
C LEU A 92 1.27 -19.02 -25.32
N ILE A 93 1.07 -19.90 -24.32
CA ILE A 93 0.41 -19.53 -23.06
C ILE A 93 1.19 -18.41 -22.37
N LYS A 94 2.51 -18.55 -22.26
CA LYS A 94 3.36 -17.54 -21.59
C LYS A 94 3.29 -16.18 -22.29
N GLU A 95 3.42 -16.16 -23.62
CA GLU A 95 3.37 -14.94 -24.41
C GLU A 95 1.97 -14.30 -24.37
N SER A 96 0.93 -15.12 -24.45
CA SER A 96 -0.47 -14.66 -24.35
C SER A 96 -0.77 -14.05 -22.99
N VAL A 97 -0.29 -14.63 -21.89
CA VAL A 97 -0.40 -14.07 -20.54
C VAL A 97 0.32 -12.72 -20.47
N THR A 98 1.55 -12.67 -20.99
CA THR A 98 2.36 -11.43 -20.95
C THR A 98 1.69 -10.30 -21.74
N LEU A 99 1.15 -10.62 -22.92
CA LEU A 99 0.40 -9.68 -23.76
C LEU A 99 -0.89 -9.22 -23.08
N THR A 100 -1.69 -10.17 -22.57
CA THR A 100 -2.98 -9.89 -21.92
C THR A 100 -2.81 -9.00 -20.70
N CYS A 101 -1.76 -9.24 -19.90
CA CYS A 101 -1.49 -8.51 -18.67
C CYS A 101 -0.65 -7.23 -18.88
N CYS A 102 -0.50 -6.72 -20.11
CA CYS A 102 0.33 -5.55 -20.37
C CYS A 102 -0.23 -4.25 -19.75
N SER A 103 -1.54 -4.19 -19.50
CA SER A 103 -2.20 -3.11 -18.77
C SER A 103 -3.49 -3.63 -18.12
N ILE A 104 -3.97 -2.95 -17.07
CA ILE A 104 -5.22 -3.33 -16.39
C ILE A 104 -6.44 -3.22 -17.32
N PHE A 105 -6.50 -2.18 -18.16
CA PHE A 105 -7.58 -2.01 -19.13
C PHE A 105 -7.60 -3.17 -20.12
N PHE A 106 -6.46 -3.45 -20.76
CA PHE A 106 -6.37 -4.51 -21.76
C PHE A 106 -6.68 -5.89 -21.14
N ALA A 107 -6.21 -6.16 -19.93
CA ALA A 107 -6.52 -7.39 -19.21
C ALA A 107 -8.03 -7.55 -18.96
N LYS A 108 -8.72 -6.49 -18.51
CA LYS A 108 -10.18 -6.52 -18.30
C LYS A 108 -10.93 -6.82 -19.61
N SER A 109 -10.59 -6.12 -20.68
CA SER A 109 -11.22 -6.33 -21.99
C SER A 109 -10.95 -7.75 -22.53
N MET A 110 -9.72 -8.24 -22.43
CA MET A 110 -9.37 -9.61 -22.80
C MET A 110 -10.14 -10.65 -21.97
N ILE A 111 -10.30 -10.45 -20.66
CA ILE A 111 -11.09 -11.35 -19.80
C ILE A 111 -12.52 -11.46 -20.31
N GLU A 112 -13.15 -10.33 -20.61
CA GLU A 112 -14.53 -10.28 -21.12
C GLU A 112 -14.64 -10.98 -22.48
N THR A 113 -13.81 -10.57 -23.45
CA THR A 113 -13.83 -11.12 -24.81
C THR A 113 -13.51 -12.61 -24.84
N MET A 114 -12.47 -13.06 -24.13
CA MET A 114 -12.12 -14.47 -24.02
C MET A 114 -13.25 -15.28 -23.38
N SER A 115 -13.87 -14.77 -22.32
CA SER A 115 -14.98 -15.48 -21.64
C SER A 115 -16.17 -15.67 -22.58
N VAL A 116 -16.52 -14.64 -23.35
CA VAL A 116 -17.60 -14.71 -24.34
C VAL A 116 -17.26 -15.71 -25.44
N MET A 117 -16.07 -15.60 -26.04
CA MET A 117 -15.64 -16.46 -27.15
C MET A 117 -15.41 -17.92 -26.73
N MET A 118 -15.04 -18.19 -25.47
CA MET A 118 -14.92 -19.56 -24.97
C MET A 118 -16.26 -20.29 -24.90
N VAL A 119 -17.36 -19.57 -24.68
CA VAL A 119 -18.72 -20.14 -24.61
C VAL A 119 -19.39 -20.14 -25.99
N GLY A 120 -19.31 -19.01 -26.71
CA GLY A 120 -20.00 -18.82 -27.99
C GLY A 120 -19.22 -19.29 -29.22
N GLY A 121 -17.94 -19.63 -29.05
CA GLY A 121 -17.02 -19.82 -30.16
C GLY A 121 -16.46 -18.49 -30.68
N PHE A 122 -15.51 -18.58 -31.60
CA PHE A 122 -14.84 -17.44 -32.24
C PHE A 122 -14.76 -17.63 -33.75
N LYS A 123 -14.47 -16.57 -34.49
CA LYS A 123 -14.24 -16.65 -35.94
C LYS A 123 -12.79 -17.04 -36.19
N ASP A 124 -12.59 -18.15 -36.89
CA ASP A 124 -11.25 -18.54 -37.35
C ASP A 124 -10.81 -17.71 -38.57
N VAL A 125 -9.59 -17.97 -39.03
CA VAL A 125 -8.97 -17.28 -40.18
C VAL A 125 -9.77 -17.43 -41.48
N ASP A 126 -10.62 -18.45 -41.58
CA ASP A 126 -11.47 -18.73 -42.73
C ASP A 126 -12.90 -18.15 -42.55
N GLY A 127 -13.18 -17.49 -41.42
CA GLY A 127 -14.47 -16.91 -41.07
C GLY A 127 -15.49 -17.91 -40.52
N ASN A 128 -15.08 -19.16 -40.28
CA ASN A 128 -15.96 -20.16 -39.69
C ASN A 128 -16.01 -19.97 -38.18
N THR A 129 -17.17 -20.31 -37.59
CA THR A 129 -17.29 -20.33 -36.13
C THR A 129 -16.65 -21.60 -35.60
N THR A 130 -15.58 -21.45 -34.83
CA THR A 130 -14.86 -22.55 -34.17
C THR A 130 -15.16 -22.53 -32.67
N ILE A 131 -15.48 -23.71 -32.13
CA ILE A 131 -15.69 -23.93 -30.70
C ILE A 131 -14.50 -24.71 -30.16
N LEU A 132 -13.90 -24.21 -29.08
CA LEU A 132 -12.79 -24.88 -28.41
C LEU A 132 -13.27 -26.21 -27.81
N SER A 133 -12.55 -27.29 -28.11
CA SER A 133 -12.69 -28.57 -27.39
C SER A 133 -12.27 -28.45 -25.93
N ASP A 134 -12.67 -29.41 -25.09
CA ASP A 134 -12.35 -29.41 -23.65
C ASP A 134 -10.86 -29.20 -23.35
N GLU A 135 -9.97 -29.82 -24.14
CA GLU A 135 -8.53 -29.69 -23.95
C GLU A 135 -8.02 -28.30 -24.34
N GLN A 136 -8.53 -27.73 -25.44
CA GLN A 136 -8.20 -26.38 -25.87
C GLN A 136 -8.73 -25.33 -24.88
N GLN A 137 -9.92 -25.56 -24.31
CA GLN A 137 -10.49 -24.72 -23.26
C GLN A 137 -9.60 -24.67 -22.01
N LYS A 138 -8.97 -25.78 -21.61
CA LYS A 138 -8.03 -25.77 -20.47
C LYS A 138 -6.87 -24.80 -20.69
N HIS A 139 -6.27 -24.79 -21.89
CA HIS A 139 -5.19 -23.86 -22.22
C HIS A 139 -5.67 -22.40 -22.21
N ALA A 140 -6.86 -22.13 -22.78
CA ALA A 140 -7.47 -20.80 -22.75
C ALA A 140 -7.80 -20.34 -21.30
N GLN A 141 -8.29 -21.25 -20.47
CA GLN A 141 -8.60 -21.00 -19.05
C GLN A 141 -7.35 -20.60 -18.25
N VAL A 142 -6.18 -21.18 -18.55
CA VAL A 142 -4.92 -20.77 -17.89
C VAL A 142 -4.63 -19.28 -18.17
N ILE A 143 -4.74 -18.85 -19.42
CA ILE A 143 -4.51 -17.44 -19.79
C ILE A 143 -5.55 -16.54 -19.11
N LEU A 144 -6.83 -16.92 -19.18
CA LEU A 144 -7.94 -16.18 -18.58
C LEU A 144 -7.78 -16.03 -17.06
N GLN A 145 -7.37 -17.10 -16.36
CA GLN A 145 -7.20 -17.07 -14.91
C GLN A 145 -6.02 -16.19 -14.50
N GLN A 146 -4.91 -16.22 -15.25
CA GLN A 146 -3.77 -15.33 -14.99
C GLN A 146 -4.16 -13.86 -15.19
N ALA A 147 -4.96 -13.56 -16.21
CA ALA A 147 -5.49 -12.22 -16.42
C ALA A 147 -6.39 -11.76 -15.26
N LYS A 148 -7.29 -12.63 -14.77
CA LYS A 148 -8.15 -12.33 -13.60
C LYS A 148 -7.33 -12.03 -12.36
N ASN A 149 -6.37 -12.90 -12.04
CA ASN A 149 -5.48 -12.70 -10.88
C ASN A 149 -4.69 -11.38 -10.99
N PHE A 150 -4.23 -11.04 -12.19
CA PHE A 150 -3.53 -9.77 -12.43
C PHE A 150 -4.44 -8.56 -12.15
N VAL A 151 -5.69 -8.58 -12.65
CA VAL A 151 -6.66 -7.49 -12.42
C VAL A 151 -7.02 -7.38 -10.93
N GLU A 152 -7.22 -8.50 -10.24
CA GLU A 152 -7.50 -8.54 -8.80
C GLU A 152 -6.34 -7.90 -8.01
N HIS A 153 -5.10 -8.35 -8.25
CA HIS A 153 -3.92 -7.80 -7.58
C HIS A 153 -3.72 -6.32 -7.83
N GLN A 154 -3.94 -5.84 -9.07
CA GLN A 154 -3.81 -4.42 -9.37
C GLN A 154 -4.87 -3.57 -8.67
N THR A 155 -6.11 -4.07 -8.63
CA THR A 155 -7.20 -3.38 -7.92
C THR A 155 -6.90 -3.27 -6.42
N GLU A 156 -6.38 -4.34 -5.81
CA GLU A 156 -5.95 -4.30 -4.40
C GLU A 156 -4.79 -3.35 -4.16
N TYR A 157 -3.84 -3.27 -5.10
CA TYR A 157 -2.70 -2.39 -5.00
C TYR A 157 -3.12 -0.91 -5.04
N GLU A 158 -4.01 -0.54 -5.96
CA GLU A 158 -4.58 0.80 -6.06
C GLU A 158 -5.34 1.18 -4.76
N ALA A 159 -6.17 0.29 -4.22
CA ALA A 159 -6.88 0.52 -2.97
C ALA A 159 -5.93 0.72 -1.77
N ARG A 160 -4.82 -0.02 -1.72
CA ARG A 160 -3.79 0.17 -0.69
C ARG A 160 -3.08 1.51 -0.82
N GLN A 161 -2.80 1.96 -2.05
CA GLN A 161 -2.17 3.26 -2.27
C GLN A 161 -3.09 4.42 -1.84
N GLU A 162 -4.37 4.36 -2.20
CA GLU A 162 -5.35 5.38 -1.79
C GLU A 162 -5.43 5.47 -0.25
N LYS A 163 -5.49 4.32 0.43
CA LYS A 163 -5.45 4.29 1.90
C LYS A 163 -4.18 4.90 2.47
N GLN A 164 -3.02 4.58 1.91
CA GLN A 164 -1.74 5.15 2.35
C GLN A 164 -1.70 6.67 2.18
N GLU A 165 -2.29 7.20 1.09
CA GLU A 165 -2.36 8.65 0.88
C GLU A 165 -3.22 9.34 1.95
N ILE A 166 -4.34 8.73 2.34
CA ILE A 166 -5.21 9.22 3.42
C ILE A 166 -4.47 9.19 4.77
N ASP A 167 -3.77 8.10 5.06
CA ASP A 167 -2.99 7.95 6.31
C ASP A 167 -1.90 9.02 6.40
N ILE A 168 -1.18 9.29 5.29
CA ILE A 168 -0.15 10.34 5.22
C ILE A 168 -0.77 11.72 5.47
N LYS A 169 -1.91 12.03 4.85
CA LYS A 169 -2.61 13.32 5.07
C LYS A 169 -3.05 13.49 6.52
N THR A 170 -3.52 12.42 7.14
CA THR A 170 -3.93 12.41 8.56
C THR A 170 -2.74 12.68 9.47
N LEU A 171 -1.63 11.95 9.28
CA LEU A 171 -0.40 12.15 10.05
C LEU A 171 0.18 13.55 9.89
N GLN A 172 0.10 14.13 8.68
CA GLN A 172 0.50 15.52 8.45
C GLN A 172 -0.38 16.52 9.20
N GLY A 173 -1.68 16.23 9.35
CA GLY A 173 -2.59 17.01 10.18
C GLY A 173 -2.19 16.97 11.65
N ASP A 174 -2.03 15.76 12.20
CA ASP A 174 -1.66 15.53 13.60
C ASP A 174 -0.32 16.21 13.94
N MET A 175 0.65 16.17 13.02
CA MET A 175 1.94 16.84 13.20
C MET A 175 1.81 18.36 13.30
N ARG A 176 0.96 18.98 12.47
CA ARG A 176 0.74 20.44 12.52
C ARG A 176 0.04 20.87 13.82
N GLU A 177 -0.91 20.07 14.28
CA GLU A 177 -1.57 20.32 15.57
C GLU A 177 -0.56 20.23 16.71
N LYS A 178 0.30 19.20 16.70
CA LYS A 178 1.36 19.06 17.67
C LYS A 178 2.34 20.24 17.64
N ASP A 179 2.79 20.68 16.47
CA ASP A 179 3.69 21.83 16.35
C ASP A 179 3.06 23.11 16.94
N SER A 180 1.77 23.33 16.70
CA SER A 180 1.02 24.44 17.30
C SER A 180 0.92 24.32 18.82
N LEU A 181 0.72 23.11 19.33
CA LEU A 181 0.66 22.86 20.78
C LEU A 181 2.02 23.07 21.44
N ASP A 182 3.10 22.59 20.82
CA ASP A 182 4.48 22.76 21.30
C ASP A 182 4.86 24.25 21.32
N GLU A 183 4.43 25.04 20.33
CA GLU A 183 4.60 26.50 20.31
C GLU A 183 3.84 27.17 21.45
N GLN A 184 2.56 26.84 21.64
CA GLN A 184 1.75 27.39 22.73
C GLN A 184 2.35 27.06 24.11
N GLN A 185 2.77 25.80 24.32
CA GLN A 185 3.41 25.38 25.55
C GLN A 185 4.72 26.13 25.82
N SER A 186 5.52 26.38 24.79
CA SER A 186 6.76 27.16 24.91
C SER A 186 6.47 28.60 25.39
N GLN A 187 5.42 29.23 24.83
CA GLN A 187 4.98 30.56 25.24
C GLN A 187 4.50 30.57 26.70
N ASP A 188 3.64 29.61 27.08
CA ASP A 188 3.10 29.49 28.43
C ASP A 188 4.20 29.27 29.48
N ILE A 189 5.19 28.42 29.18
CA ILE A 189 6.35 28.18 30.05
C ILE A 189 7.18 29.45 30.23
N SER A 190 7.43 30.19 29.13
CA SER A 190 8.17 31.46 29.18
C SER A 190 7.45 32.48 30.06
N GLN A 191 6.13 32.65 29.85
CA GLN A 191 5.32 33.57 30.63
C GLN A 191 5.27 33.20 32.11
N ASN A 192 5.11 31.91 32.42
CA ASN A 192 5.13 31.42 33.81
C ASN A 192 6.49 31.67 34.47
N ARG A 193 7.60 31.49 33.74
CA ARG A 193 8.94 31.80 34.24
C ARG A 193 9.06 33.28 34.61
N GLU A 194 8.59 34.19 33.76
CA GLU A 194 8.60 35.63 34.08
C GLU A 194 7.77 35.96 35.33
N ASN A 195 6.58 35.36 35.45
CA ASN A 195 5.71 35.56 36.61
C ASN A 195 6.35 35.06 37.90
N ILE A 196 7.06 33.92 37.86
CA ILE A 196 7.83 33.40 39.00
C ILE A 196 8.94 34.38 39.41
N LEU A 197 9.68 34.94 38.45
CA LEU A 197 10.73 35.93 38.74
C LEU A 197 10.16 37.19 39.38
N LYS A 198 9.04 37.71 38.87
CA LYS A 198 8.33 38.85 39.47
C LYS A 198 7.87 38.53 40.90
N ASN A 199 7.28 37.35 41.12
CA ASN A 199 6.86 36.92 42.46
C ASN A 199 8.04 36.81 43.42
N GLN A 200 9.21 36.31 42.98
CA GLN A 200 10.42 36.25 43.79
C GLN A 200 10.91 37.66 44.20
N GLN A 201 10.86 38.63 43.27
CA GLN A 201 11.20 40.02 43.59
C GLN A 201 10.27 40.59 44.66
N VAL A 202 8.96 40.39 44.52
CA VAL A 202 7.96 40.83 45.51
C VAL A 202 8.17 40.16 46.87
N ILE A 203 8.47 38.85 46.89
CA ILE A 203 8.78 38.13 48.14
C ILE A 203 10.02 38.72 48.83
N ASN A 204 11.07 39.05 48.07
CA ASN A 204 12.28 39.65 48.63
C ASN A 204 12.01 41.04 49.21
N GLN A 205 11.28 41.89 48.48
CA GLN A 205 10.85 43.21 48.97
C GLN A 205 10.01 43.10 50.25
N ASN A 206 9.06 42.17 50.28
CA ASN A 206 8.24 41.93 51.47
C ASN A 206 9.09 41.46 52.66
N ARG A 207 10.10 40.61 52.42
CA ARG A 207 11.03 40.16 53.47
C ARG A 207 11.81 41.33 54.07
N GLU A 208 12.30 42.26 53.24
CA GLU A 208 12.98 43.47 53.70
C GLU A 208 12.06 44.38 54.52
N LEU A 209 10.84 44.63 54.03
CA LEU A 209 9.84 45.43 54.75
C LEU A 209 9.46 44.80 56.09
N ILE A 210 9.33 43.47 56.16
CA ILE A 210 9.07 42.76 57.43
C ILE A 210 10.23 42.96 58.42
N ALA A 211 11.49 42.90 57.94
CA ALA A 211 12.64 43.15 58.79
C ALA A 211 12.66 44.59 59.34
N GLN A 212 12.43 45.58 58.47
CA GLN A 212 12.33 46.99 58.87
C GLN A 212 11.18 47.23 59.86
N ASN A 213 10.00 46.67 59.60
CA ASN A 213 8.85 46.77 60.50
C ASN A 213 9.13 46.12 61.87
N LYS A 214 9.89 45.01 61.89
CA LYS A 214 10.30 44.35 63.14
C LYS A 214 11.26 45.24 63.94
N GLU A 215 12.24 45.85 63.30
CA GLU A 215 13.16 46.81 63.96
C GLU A 215 12.42 48.03 64.52
N ALA A 216 11.51 48.62 63.73
CA ALA A 216 10.69 49.74 64.16
C ALA A 216 9.82 49.39 65.36
N LEU A 217 9.22 48.19 65.38
CA LEU A 217 8.41 47.70 66.50
C LEU A 217 9.25 47.56 67.78
N GLU A 218 10.45 47.00 67.71
CA GLU A 218 11.34 46.87 68.86
C GLU A 218 11.82 48.24 69.38
N ALA A 219 12.12 49.19 68.50
CA ALA A 219 12.44 50.56 68.88
C ALA A 219 11.27 51.27 69.60
N LEU A 220 10.05 51.09 69.11
CA LEU A 220 8.84 51.61 69.75
C LEU A 220 8.60 50.99 71.13
N LYS A 221 8.76 49.67 71.27
CA LYS A 221 8.66 48.99 72.58
C LYS A 221 9.71 49.51 73.57
N ALA A 222 10.96 49.66 73.14
CA ALA A 222 12.03 50.19 73.99
C ALA A 222 11.74 51.63 74.47
N LYS A 223 11.28 52.50 73.56
CA LYS A 223 10.88 53.88 73.90
C LYS A 223 9.70 53.91 74.88
N ASN A 224 8.69 53.06 74.66
CA ASN A 224 7.54 52.97 75.54
C ASN A 224 7.93 52.51 76.95
N ASN A 225 8.80 51.50 77.06
CA ASN A 225 9.33 51.03 78.34
C ASN A 225 10.14 52.12 79.07
N SER A 226 10.95 52.89 78.35
CA SER A 226 11.69 54.03 78.92
C SER A 226 10.76 55.10 79.48
N LEU A 227 9.71 55.46 78.73
CA LEU A 227 8.69 56.40 79.21
C LEU A 227 7.99 55.90 80.47
N ALA A 228 7.60 54.62 80.52
CA ALA A 228 6.97 54.02 81.69
C ALA A 228 7.88 54.07 82.95
N THR A 229 9.19 53.84 82.78
CA THR A 229 10.18 53.96 83.85
C THR A 229 10.32 55.40 84.34
N ILE A 230 10.40 56.38 83.43
CA ILE A 230 10.49 57.80 83.78
C ILE A 230 9.25 58.23 84.58
N VAL A 231 8.05 57.86 84.11
CA VAL A 231 6.79 58.15 84.82
C VAL A 231 6.80 57.54 86.22
N SER A 232 7.28 56.30 86.36
CA SER A 232 7.39 55.63 87.66
C SER A 232 8.37 56.32 88.61
N ILE A 233 9.53 56.77 88.10
CA ILE A 233 10.51 57.54 88.90
C ILE A 233 9.92 58.86 89.35
N VAL A 234 9.27 59.61 88.45
CA VAL A 234 8.61 60.88 88.79
C VAL A 234 7.53 60.66 89.84
N ALA A 235 6.71 59.61 89.70
CA ALA A 235 5.70 59.26 90.68
C ALA A 235 6.31 58.92 92.07
N LEU A 236 7.45 58.21 92.11
CA LEU A 236 8.17 57.92 93.36
C LEU A 236 8.74 59.18 94.00
N ILE A 237 9.33 60.09 93.21
CA ILE A 237 9.86 61.38 93.70
C ILE A 237 8.73 62.22 94.31
N ILE A 238 7.59 62.32 93.61
CA ILE A 238 6.42 63.06 94.10
C ILE A 238 5.88 62.44 95.39
N SER A 239 5.77 61.11 95.45
CA SER A 239 5.33 60.40 96.65
C SER A 239 6.28 60.63 97.84
N GLY A 240 7.60 60.51 97.62
CA GLY A 240 8.61 60.74 98.65
C GLY A 240 8.64 62.19 99.16
N ALA A 241 8.54 63.17 98.25
CA ALA A 241 8.44 64.58 98.61
C ALA A 241 7.15 64.86 99.41
N SER A 242 6.03 64.26 99.03
CA SER A 242 4.76 64.38 99.77
C SER A 242 4.86 63.80 101.18
N ILE A 243 5.57 62.68 101.36
CA ILE A 243 5.80 62.09 102.69
C ILE A 243 6.71 63.00 103.52
N ALA A 244 7.82 63.50 102.96
CA ALA A 244 8.75 64.38 103.66
C ALA A 244 8.07 65.70 104.10
N LEU A 245 7.21 66.28 103.25
CA LEU A 245 6.37 67.44 103.59
C LEU A 245 5.31 67.14 104.66
N HIS A 246 4.93 65.88 104.87
CA HIS A 246 3.95 65.51 105.90
C HIS A 246 4.56 65.38 107.30
N PHE A 247 5.90 65.29 107.39
CA PHE A 247 6.67 65.15 108.63
C PHE A 247 7.48 66.43 109.00
N ILE A 248 7.25 67.53 108.29
CA ILE A 248 7.70 68.90 108.64
C ILE A 248 6.47 69.69 109.05
#